data_AF-A0A4Q3II62-F1
#
_entry.id   AF-A0A4Q3II62-F1
#
_cell.length_a   1.000
_cell.length_b   1.000
_cell.length_c   1.000
_cell.angle_alpha   90.00
_cell.angle_beta   90.00
_cell.angle_gamma   90.00
#
_symmetry.space_group_name_H-M   'P 1'
#
loop_
_entity.id
_entity.type
_entity.pdbx_description
1 polymer ?
#
loop_
_entity_poly.entity_id
_entity_poly.type
_entity_poly.pdbx_seq_one_letter_code
_entity_poly.pdbx_strand_id
1 'polypeptide(L)' 'LISHNMPHVFEVADRIHIHRLGKRIAIINPKEFSMSDAVAIMTGAMKPPAEGATAPTHHYKVGEEVSHQ' A
#
# COMPACT_ATOMS: atom_id res chain seq x y z
N LEU A 1 -14.56 -3.60 6.05
CA LEU A 1 -15.02 -2.71 4.97
C LEU A 1 -14.27 -3.08 3.69
N ILE A 2 -14.96 -3.26 2.56
CA ILE A 2 -14.34 -3.33 1.23
C ILE A 2 -14.76 -2.05 0.51
N SER A 3 -13.80 -1.22 0.13
CA SER A 3 -14.05 0.09 -0.50
C SER A 3 -12.94 0.40 -1.50
N HIS A 4 -13.29 1.14 -2.53
CA HIS A 4 -12.36 1.67 -3.53
C HIS A 4 -12.11 3.19 -3.34
N ASN A 5 -12.81 3.84 -2.41
CA ASN A 5 -12.59 5.24 -2.07
C ASN A 5 -11.43 5.33 -1.08
N MET A 6 -10.22 5.54 -1.60
CA MET A 6 -8.99 5.49 -0.81
C MET A 6 -8.90 6.58 0.27
N PRO A 7 -9.22 7.87 0.00
CA PRO A 7 -9.23 8.89 1.05
C PRO A 7 -10.04 8.50 2.28
N HIS A 8 -11.26 8.01 2.06
CA HIS A 8 -12.13 7.61 3.16
C HIS A 8 -11.62 6.36 3.88
N VAL A 9 -11.07 5.37 3.16
CA VAL A 9 -10.47 4.18 3.79
C VAL A 9 -9.33 4.58 4.73
N PHE A 10 -8.47 5.52 4.33
CA PHE A 10 -7.36 5.98 5.16
C PHE A 10 -7.80 6.81 6.37
N GLU A 11 -8.94 7.48 6.27
CA GLU A 11 -9.52 8.25 7.38
C GLU A 11 -10.02 7.35 8.52
N VAL A 12 -10.58 6.19 8.20
CA VAL A 12 -11.34 5.38 9.17
C VAL A 12 -10.69 4.05 9.55
N ALA A 13 -9.71 3.57 8.79
CA ALA A 13 -9.13 2.25 9.01
C ALA A 13 -7.98 2.26 10.03
N ASP A 14 -7.93 1.25 10.90
CA ASP A 14 -6.73 0.96 11.70
C ASP A 14 -5.72 0.07 10.95
N ARG A 15 -6.22 -0.74 9.99
CA ARG A 15 -5.42 -1.66 9.16
C ARG A 15 -6.06 -1.81 7.79
N ILE A 16 -5.25 -1.90 6.74
CA ILE A 16 -5.70 -2.11 5.36
C ILE A 16 -5.12 -3.43 4.84
N HIS A 17 -6.00 -4.31 4.37
CA HIS A 17 -5.60 -5.54 3.68
C HIS A 17 -5.64 -5.29 2.18
N ILE A 18 -4.52 -5.52 1.49
CA ILE A 18 -4.43 -5.36 0.04
C ILE A 18 -4.49 -6.73 -0.61
N HIS A 19 -5.45 -6.88 -1.51
CA HIS A 19 -5.65 -8.10 -2.31
C HIS A 19 -5.38 -7.80 -3.78
N ARG A 20 -4.64 -8.69 -4.44
CA ARG A 20 -4.32 -8.63 -5.86
C ARG A 20 -4.40 -10.04 -6.45
N LEU A 21 -5.06 -10.18 -7.61
CA LEU A 21 -5.20 -11.46 -8.32
C LEU A 21 -5.73 -12.60 -7.42
N GLY A 22 -6.74 -12.30 -6.59
CA GLY A 22 -7.40 -13.28 -5.71
C GLY A 22 -6.62 -13.66 -4.45
N LYS A 23 -5.46 -13.04 -4.17
CA LYS A 23 -4.64 -13.33 -2.99
C LYS A 23 -4.39 -12.06 -2.18
N ARG A 24 -4.32 -12.19 -0.84
CA ARG A 24 -3.84 -11.12 0.04
C ARG A 24 -2.33 -10.98 -0.12
N ILE A 25 -1.87 -9.82 -0.55
CA ILE A 25 -0.44 -9.56 -0.78
C ILE A 25 0.21 -8.70 0.29
N ALA A 26 -0.57 -7.88 1.01
CA ALA A 26 -0.05 -7.02 2.07
C ALA A 26 -1.10 -6.74 3.15
N ILE A 27 -0.62 -6.42 4.35
CA ILE A 27 -1.37 -5.77 5.41
C ILE A 27 -0.56 -4.53 5.82
N ILE A 28 -1.17 -3.35 5.77
CA ILE A 28 -0.49 -2.10 6.09
C ILE A 28 -1.24 -1.31 7.17
N ASN A 29 -0.51 -0.48 7.90
CA ASN A 29 -1.04 0.52 8.81
C ASN A 29 -1.18 1.86 8.07
N PRO A 30 -2.38 2.45 7.94
CA PRO A 30 -2.57 3.72 7.22
C PRO A 30 -1.87 4.92 7.88
N LYS A 31 -1.39 4.80 9.13
CA LYS A 31 -0.57 5.83 9.79
C LYS A 31 0.90 5.80 9.36
N GLU A 32 1.33 4.70 8.75
CA GLU A 32 2.72 4.46 8.34
C GLU A 32 2.90 4.51 6.82
N PHE A 33 1.85 4.26 6.07
CA PHE A 33 1.87 4.25 4.61
C PHE A 33 1.08 5.44 4.07
N SER A 34 1.48 5.94 2.91
CA SER A 34 0.69 6.93 2.17
C SER A 34 -0.37 6.23 1.31
N MET A 35 -1.36 7.00 0.84
CA MET A 35 -2.32 6.50 -0.17
C MET A 35 -1.60 6.06 -1.45
N SER A 36 -0.57 6.80 -1.87
CA SER A 36 0.23 6.48 -3.05
C SER A 36 0.96 5.14 -2.92
N ASP A 37 1.47 4.80 -1.73
CA ASP A 37 2.08 3.49 -1.47
C ASP A 37 1.06 2.37 -1.62
N ALA A 38 -0.12 2.54 -1.02
CA ALA A 38 -1.18 1.54 -1.10
C ALA A 38 -1.60 1.29 -2.55
N VAL A 39 -1.75 2.36 -3.34
CA VAL A 39 -2.05 2.24 -4.79
C VAL A 39 -0.90 1.56 -5.53
N ALA A 40 0.35 1.90 -5.24
CA ALA A 40 1.51 1.27 -5.88
C ALA A 40 1.60 -0.24 -5.58
N ILE A 41 1.28 -0.65 -4.35
CA ILE A 41 1.20 -2.07 -3.97
C ILE A 41 0.01 -2.76 -4.67
N MET A 42 -1.14 -2.10 -4.76
CA MET A 42 -2.34 -2.62 -5.45
C MET A 42 -2.09 -2.88 -6.93
N THR A 43 -1.40 -1.98 -7.63
CA THR A 43 -1.10 -2.11 -9.07
C THR A 43 0.09 -3.03 -9.34
N GLY A 44 1.01 -3.13 -8.37
CA GLY A 44 2.26 -3.88 -8.47
C GLY A 44 3.47 -3.03 -8.87
N ALA A 45 3.35 -1.69 -8.84
CA ALA A 45 4.46 -0.76 -9.01
C ALA A 45 5.43 -0.76 -7.82
N MET A 46 4.97 -1.18 -6.64
CA MET A 46 5.78 -1.36 -5.44
C MET A 46 5.63 -2.81 -4.91
N LYS A 47 6.74 -3.42 -4.47
CA LYS A 47 6.69 -4.73 -3.82
C LYS A 47 5.96 -4.62 -2.46
N PRO A 48 5.15 -5.62 -2.07
CA PRO A 48 4.57 -5.65 -0.74
C PRO A 48 5.65 -5.56 0.35
N PRO A 49 5.39 -4.83 1.46
CA PRO A 49 6.28 -4.84 2.60
C PRO A 49 6.37 -6.25 3.19
N ALA A 50 7.53 -6.58 3.79
CA ALA A 50 7.67 -7.82 4.53
C ALA A 50 6.66 -7.85 5.69
N GLU A 51 6.22 -9.05 6.08
CA GLU A 51 5.22 -9.21 7.13
C GLU A 51 5.72 -8.59 8.45
N GLY A 52 4.95 -7.64 8.99
CA GLY A 52 5.34 -6.91 10.21
C GLY A 52 6.36 -5.79 10.00
N ALA A 53 6.76 -5.49 8.76
CA ALA A 53 7.61 -4.33 8.48
C ALA A 53 6.85 -3.01 8.68
N THR A 54 7.56 -2.03 9.22
CA THR A 54 7.08 -0.65 9.31
C THR A 54 7.09 0.04 7.95
N ALA A 55 6.52 1.25 7.88
CA ALA A 55 6.58 2.17 6.75
C ALA A 55 7.86 2.08 5.87
N PRO A 56 7.75 2.18 4.54
CA PRO A 56 8.93 2.35 3.69
C PRO A 56 9.63 3.67 4.01
N THR A 57 10.96 3.69 3.99
CA THR A 57 11.77 4.91 4.22
C THR A 57 11.51 5.99 3.17
N HIS A 58 11.03 5.61 1.99
CA HIS A 58 10.64 6.51 0.90
C HIS A 58 9.25 6.15 0.40
N HIS A 59 8.35 7.12 0.40
CA HIS A 59 6.99 6.95 -0.12
C HIS A 59 6.98 7.03 -1.65
N TYR A 60 6.15 6.21 -2.28
CA TYR A 60 5.98 6.17 -3.72
C TYR A 60 5.51 7.53 -4.27
N LYS A 61 6.28 8.07 -5.21
CA LYS A 61 5.89 9.23 -6.02
C LYS A 61 5.51 8.76 -7.41
N VAL A 62 4.34 9.21 -7.87
CA VAL A 62 3.86 8.89 -9.22
C VAL A 62 4.85 9.44 -10.24
N GLY A 63 5.49 8.55 -11.01
CA GLY A 63 6.50 8.90 -12.02
C GLY A 63 7.95 8.57 -11.66
N GLU A 64 8.24 8.15 -10.43
CA GLU A 64 9.54 7.53 -10.10
C GLU A 64 9.49 6.04 -10.50
N GLU A 65 10.20 5.67 -11.56
CA GLU A 65 10.48 4.26 -11.83
C GLU A 65 11.39 3.74 -10.70
N VAL A 66 10.90 2.73 -9.98
CA VAL A 66 11.71 2.01 -9.01
C VAL A 66 12.75 1.25 -9.83
N SER A 67 13.98 1.76 -9.87
CA SER A 67 15.12 1.05 -10.47
C SER A 67 15.28 -0.28 -9.74
N HIS A 68 14.77 -1.35 -10.33
CA HIS A 68 15.04 -2.70 -9.90
C HIS A 68 16.44 -3.05 -10.35
N GLN A 69 17.42 -2.77 -9.48
CA GLN A 69 18.72 -3.43 -9.56
C GLN A 69 18.57 -4.90 -9.14
#